data_AF-A0ABD4ANZ4-F1
#
_entry.id   AF-A0ABD4ANZ4-F1
#
_cell.length_a   1.000
_cell.length_b   1.000
_cell.length_c   1.000
_cell.angle_alpha   90.00
_cell.angle_beta   90.00
_cell.angle_gamma   90.00
#
_symmetry.space_group_name_H-M   'P 1'
#
loop_
_entity.id
_entity.type
_entity.pdbx_description
1 polymer ?
#
loop_
_entity_poly.entity_id
_entity_poly.type
_entity_poly.pdbx_seq_one_letter_code
_entity_poly.pdbx_strand_id
1 'polypeptide(L)'
;MTLEVAPYDGGPTPDEIRAMRQRGRRTQAQAAALLGVKERQVQRWEAGQAPMPIAAWLLLRRSWGYRYPSDFERHEDFERDWNPDRDVKRRTIERGDVVELQPVDGPLLRATVCLDRVHDGLVDEDSYGAIVTEFVGAAGAGEEYRGFFIGERVTFARSNVIHLEQRAPRR
;
A
#
# COMPACT_ATOMS: atom_id res chain seq x y z
N MET A 1 -45.66 -8.09 9.27
CA MET A 1 -45.04 -6.97 10.00
C MET A 1 -43.54 -7.24 10.04
N THR A 2 -42.84 -6.80 9.01
CA THR A 2 -41.37 -6.89 8.91
C THR A 2 -40.80 -5.80 9.81
N LEU A 3 -40.00 -6.19 10.81
CA LEU A 3 -39.37 -5.26 11.74
C LEU A 3 -38.40 -4.37 10.97
N GLU A 4 -38.74 -3.08 10.85
CA GLU A 4 -37.80 -2.03 10.49
C GLU A 4 -36.69 -2.00 11.54
N VAL A 5 -35.47 -2.35 11.12
CA VAL A 5 -34.27 -2.15 11.93
C VAL A 5 -33.89 -0.68 11.81
N ALA A 6 -33.87 0.02 12.93
CA ALA A 6 -33.55 1.44 13.01
C ALA A 6 -32.16 1.76 12.41
N PRO A 7 -31.92 2.99 11.90
CA PRO A 7 -30.64 3.35 11.28
C PRO A 7 -29.52 3.34 12.30
N TYR A 8 -28.39 2.69 11.98
CA TYR A 8 -27.24 2.55 12.85
C TYR A 8 -26.35 3.81 12.75
N ASP A 9 -26.48 4.73 13.69
CA ASP A 9 -25.66 5.95 13.79
C ASP A 9 -24.24 5.62 14.30
N GLY A 10 -23.26 5.50 13.38
CA GLY A 10 -21.83 5.66 13.69
C GLY A 10 -20.86 4.60 13.15
N GLY A 11 -21.34 3.50 12.56
CA GLY A 11 -20.51 2.45 11.94
C GLY A 11 -20.66 2.39 10.42
N PRO A 12 -19.71 1.77 9.68
CA PRO A 12 -19.84 1.62 8.23
C PRO A 12 -20.98 0.68 7.84
N THR A 13 -21.57 0.94 6.69
CA THR A 13 -22.56 0.07 6.06
C THR A 13 -21.90 -1.21 5.50
N PRO A 14 -22.65 -2.31 5.34
CA PRO A 14 -22.14 -3.55 4.74
C PRO A 14 -21.48 -3.33 3.36
N ASP A 15 -22.06 -2.45 2.55
CA ASP A 15 -21.54 -2.10 1.23
C ASP A 15 -20.24 -1.30 1.33
N GLU A 16 -20.13 -0.37 2.28
CA GLU A 16 -18.87 0.34 2.54
C GLU A 16 -17.76 -0.62 2.99
N ILE A 17 -18.08 -1.61 3.82
CA ILE A 17 -17.12 -2.63 4.27
C ILE A 17 -16.67 -3.48 3.09
N ARG A 18 -17.61 -3.96 2.27
CA ARG A 18 -17.30 -4.76 1.08
C ARG A 18 -16.49 -3.96 0.08
N ALA A 19 -16.89 -2.73 -0.22
CA ALA A 19 -16.19 -1.83 -1.13
C ALA A 19 -14.78 -1.52 -0.61
N MET A 20 -14.62 -1.26 0.70
CA MET A 20 -13.31 -1.05 1.32
C MET A 20 -12.39 -2.26 1.14
N ARG A 21 -12.89 -3.46 1.42
CA ARG A 21 -12.12 -4.70 1.24
C ARG A 21 -11.75 -4.92 -0.23
N GLN A 22 -12.72 -4.76 -1.14
CA GLN A 22 -12.52 -4.96 -2.58
C GLN A 22 -11.57 -3.92 -3.17
N ARG A 23 -11.64 -2.65 -2.76
CA ARG A 23 -10.66 -1.61 -3.12
C ARG A 23 -9.26 -1.97 -2.65
N GLY A 24 -9.14 -2.60 -1.47
CA GLY A 24 -7.90 -3.19 -1.00
C GLY A 24 -7.46 -4.49 -1.69
N ARG A 25 -8.23 -5.00 -2.67
CA ARG A 25 -8.06 -6.32 -3.33
C ARG A 25 -7.92 -7.51 -2.37
N ARG A 26 -8.55 -7.44 -1.20
CA ARG A 26 -8.46 -8.50 -0.18
C ARG A 26 -9.61 -9.49 -0.27
N THR A 27 -9.33 -10.77 -0.01
CA THR A 27 -10.36 -11.77 0.29
C THR A 27 -10.93 -11.54 1.70
N GLN A 28 -12.09 -12.14 2.00
CA GLN A 28 -12.66 -12.04 3.35
C GLN A 28 -11.73 -12.66 4.41
N ALA A 29 -11.01 -13.74 4.06
CA ALA A 29 -10.01 -14.34 4.93
C ALA A 29 -8.82 -13.40 5.22
N GLN A 30 -8.32 -12.69 4.20
CA GLN A 30 -7.24 -11.72 4.36
C GLN A 30 -7.66 -10.50 5.20
N ALA A 31 -8.87 -9.98 4.98
CA ALA A 31 -9.42 -8.92 5.81
C ALA A 31 -9.60 -9.38 7.27
N ALA A 32 -10.01 -10.63 7.49
CA ALA A 32 -10.15 -11.19 8.82
C ALA A 32 -8.79 -11.32 9.54
N ALA A 33 -7.76 -11.80 8.86
CA ALA A 33 -6.40 -11.88 9.39
C ALA A 33 -5.86 -10.51 9.79
N LEU A 34 -6.02 -9.50 8.93
CA LEU A 34 -5.65 -8.11 9.19
C LEU A 34 -6.34 -7.54 10.44
N LEU A 35 -7.63 -7.86 10.61
CA LEU A 35 -8.44 -7.34 11.70
C LEU A 35 -8.36 -8.18 12.98
N GLY A 36 -7.60 -9.28 12.98
CA GLY A 36 -7.49 -10.20 14.11
C GLY A 36 -8.81 -10.93 14.44
N VAL A 37 -9.67 -11.15 13.44
CA VAL A 37 -10.98 -11.80 13.60
C VAL A 37 -11.11 -13.06 12.73
N LYS A 38 -12.20 -13.82 12.92
CA LYS A 38 -12.51 -14.97 12.07
C LYS A 38 -13.17 -14.52 10.76
N GLU A 39 -12.92 -15.23 9.66
CA GLU A 39 -13.53 -14.94 8.35
C GLU A 39 -15.05 -14.83 8.39
N ARG A 40 -15.71 -15.74 9.12
CA ARG A 40 -17.17 -15.72 9.32
C ARG A 40 -17.67 -14.39 9.90
N GLN A 41 -16.85 -13.69 10.68
CA GLN A 41 -17.21 -12.38 11.23
C GLN A 41 -17.26 -11.32 10.12
N VAL A 42 -16.28 -11.32 9.22
CA VAL A 42 -16.26 -10.43 8.04
C VAL A 42 -17.45 -10.70 7.12
N GLN A 43 -17.77 -11.97 6.88
CA GLN A 43 -18.95 -12.36 6.11
C GLN A 43 -20.25 -11.80 6.71
N ARG A 44 -20.42 -11.89 8.04
CA ARG A 44 -21.59 -11.34 8.72
C ARG A 44 -21.67 -9.82 8.61
N TRP A 45 -20.54 -9.11 8.70
CA TRP A 45 -20.48 -7.67 8.50
C TRP A 45 -20.90 -7.26 7.09
N GLU A 46 -20.33 -7.90 6.07
CA GLU A 46 -20.63 -7.62 4.66
C GLU A 46 -22.02 -8.08 4.20
N ALA A 47 -22.67 -8.95 4.97
CA ALA A 47 -24.05 -9.38 4.76
C ALA A 47 -25.06 -8.57 5.58
N GLY A 48 -24.61 -7.61 6.40
CA GLY A 48 -25.49 -6.84 7.29
C GLY A 48 -26.09 -7.65 8.46
N GLN A 49 -25.57 -8.85 8.72
CA GLN A 49 -26.02 -9.74 9.79
C GLN A 49 -25.39 -9.41 11.16
N ALA A 50 -24.41 -8.52 11.17
CA ALA A 50 -23.81 -7.94 12.37
C ALA A 50 -23.21 -6.57 12.03
N PRO A 51 -23.23 -5.60 12.95
CA PRO A 51 -22.52 -4.34 12.77
C PRO A 51 -21.01 -4.56 12.92
N MET A 52 -20.22 -3.81 12.15
CA MET A 52 -18.77 -3.75 12.32
C MET A 52 -18.41 -2.74 13.40
N PRO A 53 -17.60 -3.12 14.42
CA PRO A 53 -17.11 -2.18 15.41
C PRO A 53 -16.30 -1.03 14.77
N ILE A 54 -16.48 0.20 15.25
CA ILE A 54 -15.80 1.38 14.71
C ILE A 54 -14.27 1.26 14.73
N ALA A 55 -13.69 0.62 15.75
CA ALA A 55 -12.26 0.36 15.82
C ALA A 55 -11.77 -0.56 14.70
N ALA A 56 -12.55 -1.60 14.37
CA ALA A 56 -12.25 -2.49 13.26
C ALA A 56 -12.42 -1.76 11.92
N TRP A 57 -13.42 -0.89 11.79
CA TRP A 57 -13.58 -0.03 10.60
C TRP A 57 -12.41 0.91 10.40
N LEU A 58 -11.97 1.59 11.46
CA LEU A 58 -10.82 2.48 11.42
C LEU A 58 -9.53 1.72 11.10
N LEU A 59 -9.36 0.50 11.62
CA LEU A 59 -8.22 -0.36 11.28
C LEU A 59 -8.27 -0.78 9.81
N LEU A 60 -9.43 -1.21 9.29
CA LEU A 60 -9.61 -1.56 7.88
C LEU A 60 -9.35 -0.34 6.98
N ARG A 61 -9.84 0.84 7.35
CA ARG A 61 -9.56 2.10 6.65
C ARG A 61 -8.12 2.55 6.76
N ARG A 62 -7.44 2.32 7.89
CA ARG A 62 -6.04 2.67 8.06
C ARG A 62 -5.12 1.70 7.32
N SER A 63 -5.58 0.47 7.08
CA SER A 63 -4.94 -0.46 6.17
C SER A 63 -5.17 -0.12 4.68
N TRP A 64 -6.08 0.81 4.40
CA TRP A 64 -6.13 1.51 3.12
C TRP A 64 -4.97 2.53 3.12
N GLY A 65 -4.05 2.35 2.17
CA GLY A 65 -2.92 3.26 1.98
C GLY A 65 -1.61 2.80 2.61
N TYR A 66 -1.46 1.49 2.89
CA TYR A 66 -0.16 0.89 3.19
C TYR A 66 -0.05 -0.43 2.43
N ARG A 67 0.36 -0.34 1.16
CA ARG A 67 0.88 -1.50 0.42
C ARG A 67 2.10 -2.00 1.18
N TYR A 68 2.19 -3.30 1.40
CA TYR A 68 3.29 -3.93 2.13
C TYR A 68 4.33 -4.50 1.17
N PRO A 69 5.56 -4.81 1.64
CA PRO A 69 6.55 -5.50 0.82
C PRO A 69 6.04 -6.77 0.12
N SER A 70 5.09 -7.49 0.74
CA SER A 70 4.45 -8.68 0.18
C SER A 70 3.54 -8.41 -1.03
N ASP A 71 3.15 -7.15 -1.25
CA ASP A 71 2.29 -6.75 -2.36
C ASP A 71 3.10 -6.48 -3.64
N PHE A 72 4.44 -6.56 -3.57
CA PHE A 72 5.36 -6.31 -4.67
C PHE A 72 6.19 -7.56 -5.02
N GLU A 73 6.56 -7.66 -6.29
CA GLU A 73 7.50 -8.68 -6.76
C GLU A 73 8.86 -8.53 -6.07
N ARG A 74 9.62 -9.63 -6.00
CA ARG A 74 10.96 -9.66 -5.42
C ARG A 74 12.01 -9.75 -6.51
N HIS A 75 13.06 -8.95 -6.39
CA HIS A 75 14.20 -8.86 -7.30
C HIS A 75 15.49 -8.92 -6.48
N GLU A 76 16.42 -9.79 -6.88
CA GLU A 76 17.66 -10.04 -6.13
C GLU A 76 18.72 -8.95 -6.38
N ASP A 77 18.66 -8.26 -7.53
CA ASP A 77 19.57 -7.17 -7.90
C ASP A 77 18.79 -6.02 -8.57
N PHE A 78 19.00 -4.78 -8.12
CA PHE A 78 18.27 -3.58 -8.58
C PHE A 78 19.17 -2.51 -9.23
N GLU A 79 20.33 -2.92 -9.75
CA GLU A 79 21.36 -2.02 -10.31
C GLU A 79 21.07 -1.54 -11.76
N ARG A 80 19.83 -1.63 -12.24
CA ARG A 80 19.47 -1.09 -13.56
C ARG A 80 19.69 0.43 -13.57
N ASP A 81 20.13 1.01 -14.69
CA ASP A 81 20.35 2.46 -14.91
C ASP A 81 21.19 3.23 -13.86
N TRP A 82 22.07 2.54 -13.13
CA TRP A 82 23.09 3.18 -12.30
C TRP A 82 24.04 4.02 -13.15
N ASN A 83 24.17 5.31 -12.84
CA ASN A 83 25.04 6.23 -13.54
C ASN A 83 26.12 6.81 -12.59
N PRO A 84 27.41 6.49 -12.77
CA PRO A 84 28.48 6.97 -11.89
C PRO A 84 28.65 8.50 -11.86
N ASP A 85 28.20 9.21 -12.90
CA ASP A 85 28.33 10.67 -13.00
C ASP A 85 27.25 11.42 -12.19
N ARG A 86 26.13 10.75 -11.90
CA ARG A 86 24.98 11.30 -11.16
C ARG A 86 24.82 10.66 -9.78
N ASP A 87 25.17 9.38 -9.65
CA ASP A 87 24.80 8.53 -8.53
C ASP A 87 26.02 8.22 -7.64
N VAL A 88 25.89 8.41 -6.34
CA VAL A 88 26.95 8.10 -5.37
C VAL A 88 26.73 6.70 -4.83
N LYS A 89 27.67 5.78 -5.09
CA LYS A 89 27.58 4.39 -4.62
C LYS A 89 27.36 4.31 -3.11
N ARG A 90 26.10 4.16 -2.70
CA ARG A 90 25.69 3.88 -1.33
C ARG A 90 24.99 2.54 -1.23
N ARG A 91 25.17 1.89 -0.08
CA ARG A 91 24.52 0.60 0.23
C ARG A 91 23.11 0.79 0.80
N THR A 92 22.62 2.02 0.89
CA THR A 92 21.35 2.42 1.52
C THR A 92 20.40 3.06 0.51
N ILE A 93 19.10 2.89 0.74
CA ILE A 93 18.03 3.66 0.08
C ILE A 93 17.67 4.79 1.03
N GLU A 94 17.61 6.02 0.54
CA GLU A 94 17.44 7.23 1.36
C GLU A 94 16.29 8.12 0.84
N ARG A 95 15.80 9.01 1.69
CA ARG A 95 14.74 9.96 1.38
C ARG A 95 15.12 10.83 0.19
N GLY A 96 14.21 10.91 -0.77
CA GLY A 96 14.41 11.63 -2.02
C GLY A 96 14.85 10.73 -3.18
N ASP A 97 15.23 9.48 -2.91
CA ASP A 97 15.49 8.49 -3.96
C ASP A 97 14.23 8.14 -4.72
N VAL A 98 14.42 7.68 -5.95
CA VAL A 98 13.34 7.20 -6.79
C VAL A 98 13.50 5.71 -6.99
N VAL A 99 12.42 4.97 -6.73
CA VAL A 99 12.37 3.52 -6.89
C VAL A 99 11.30 3.14 -7.89
N GLU A 100 11.56 2.06 -8.63
CA GLU A 100 10.53 1.36 -9.38
C GLU A 100 10.14 0.07 -8.68
N LEU A 101 8.82 -0.14 -8.55
CA LEU A 101 8.22 -1.24 -7.82
C LEU A 101 7.16 -1.88 -8.71
N GLN A 102 7.22 -3.20 -8.90
CA GLN A 102 6.17 -3.95 -9.59
C GLN A 102 5.25 -4.58 -8.55
N PRO A 103 3.99 -4.11 -8.43
CA PRO A 103 3.00 -4.84 -7.64
C PRO A 103 2.74 -6.21 -8.26
N VAL A 104 2.46 -7.22 -7.42
CA VAL A 104 2.08 -8.56 -7.89
C VAL A 104 0.85 -8.49 -8.82
N ASP A 105 -0.04 -7.54 -8.56
CA ASP A 105 -1.19 -7.23 -9.42
C ASP A 105 -1.34 -5.72 -9.54
N GLY A 106 -0.77 -5.15 -10.60
CA GLY A 106 -0.79 -3.71 -10.82
C GLY A 106 0.08 -3.23 -11.98
N PRO A 107 0.11 -1.91 -12.21
CA PRO A 107 1.06 -1.31 -13.13
C PRO A 107 2.43 -1.18 -12.47
N LEU A 108 3.49 -1.10 -13.28
CA LEU A 108 4.82 -0.74 -12.78
C LEU A 108 4.75 0.67 -12.20
N LEU A 109 5.13 0.82 -10.94
CA LEU A 109 5.07 2.08 -10.21
C LEU A 109 6.44 2.71 -10.16
N ARG A 110 6.51 4.02 -10.36
CA ARG A 110 7.64 4.84 -9.93
C ARG A 110 7.23 5.66 -8.71
N ALA A 111 8.07 5.63 -7.69
CA ALA A 111 7.76 6.24 -6.40
C ALA A 111 8.98 6.95 -5.80
N THR A 112 8.75 8.05 -5.09
CA THR A 112 9.80 8.81 -4.40
C THR A 112 9.84 8.41 -2.92
N VAL A 113 11.01 8.01 -2.44
CA VAL A 113 11.25 7.58 -1.06
C VAL A 113 11.02 8.76 -0.12
N CYS A 114 10.15 8.56 0.87
CA CYS A 114 9.75 9.54 1.86
C CYS A 114 10.05 9.11 3.30
N LEU A 115 10.23 7.82 3.55
CA LEU A 115 10.75 7.27 4.81
C LEU A 115 11.93 6.35 4.54
N ASP A 116 12.98 6.51 5.34
CA ASP A 116 14.19 5.69 5.25
C ASP A 116 14.76 5.27 6.61
N ARG A 117 15.74 4.35 6.58
CA ARG A 117 16.36 3.79 7.79
C ARG A 117 17.31 4.77 8.48
N VAL A 118 17.89 5.71 7.74
CA VAL A 118 18.90 6.66 8.23
C VAL A 118 18.26 7.76 9.08
N HIS A 119 17.07 8.21 8.67
CA HIS A 119 16.40 9.37 9.26
C HIS A 119 15.23 9.01 10.16
N ASP A 120 14.51 7.91 9.88
CA ASP A 120 13.24 7.60 10.57
C ASP A 120 13.34 6.45 11.58
N GLY A 121 14.52 5.85 11.78
CA GLY A 121 14.76 4.85 12.83
C GLY A 121 13.93 3.56 12.66
N LEU A 122 13.66 3.17 11.42
CA LEU A 122 12.90 1.95 11.09
C LEU A 122 13.54 0.70 11.70
N VAL A 123 12.75 -0.08 12.43
CA VAL A 123 13.20 -1.18 13.29
C VAL A 123 13.59 -2.43 12.49
N ASP A 124 13.08 -2.60 11.27
CA ASP A 124 13.36 -3.75 10.40
C ASP A 124 14.09 -3.35 9.10
N GLU A 125 14.60 -4.33 8.37
CA GLU A 125 15.29 -4.13 7.08
C GLU A 125 14.34 -3.94 5.89
N ASP A 126 13.02 -4.09 6.13
CA ASP A 126 12.01 -4.36 5.12
C ASP A 126 10.92 -3.27 5.01
N SER A 127 11.05 -2.16 5.73
CA SER A 127 9.98 -1.15 5.86
C SER A 127 10.30 0.24 5.28
N TYR A 128 10.89 0.34 4.09
CA TYR A 128 11.01 1.65 3.42
C TYR A 128 9.64 2.21 3.04
N GLY A 129 9.51 3.54 2.98
CA GLY A 129 8.28 4.21 2.56
C GLY A 129 8.49 5.09 1.35
N ALA A 130 7.60 5.02 0.36
CA ALA A 130 7.62 5.89 -0.81
C ALA A 130 6.22 6.41 -1.16
N ILE A 131 6.19 7.46 -1.97
CA ILE A 131 4.97 8.05 -2.54
C ILE A 131 4.97 7.77 -4.03
N VAL A 132 3.92 7.15 -4.56
CA VAL A 132 3.74 6.89 -5.99
C VAL A 132 3.67 8.22 -6.74
N THR A 133 4.54 8.41 -7.72
CA THR A 133 4.64 9.64 -8.51
C THR A 133 4.31 9.42 -9.98
N GLU A 134 4.40 8.19 -10.48
CA GLU A 134 4.16 7.87 -11.88
C GLU A 134 3.80 6.38 -12.08
N PHE A 135 3.01 6.11 -13.13
CA PHE A 135 2.77 4.77 -13.66
C PHE A 135 3.64 4.55 -14.91
N VAL A 136 4.70 3.76 -14.77
CA VAL A 136 5.71 3.57 -15.82
C VAL A 136 5.07 2.88 -17.04
N GLY A 137 5.27 3.45 -18.22
CA GLY A 137 4.70 2.94 -19.48
C GLY A 137 3.20 3.21 -19.69
N ALA A 138 2.55 3.92 -18.77
CA ALA A 138 1.13 4.28 -18.83
C ALA A 138 0.93 5.80 -18.81
N ALA A 139 1.71 6.52 -19.62
CA ALA A 139 1.60 7.98 -19.75
C ALA A 139 0.17 8.37 -20.18
N GLY A 140 -0.47 9.23 -19.39
CA GLY A 140 -1.84 9.69 -19.63
C GLY A 140 -2.95 8.89 -18.93
N ALA A 141 -2.61 7.93 -18.06
CA ALA A 141 -3.60 7.18 -17.29
C ALA A 141 -4.39 8.02 -16.26
N GLY A 142 -3.98 9.27 -16.00
CA GLY A 142 -4.60 10.16 -15.03
C GLY A 142 -4.08 9.94 -13.60
N GLU A 143 -4.87 10.34 -12.60
CA GLU A 143 -4.49 10.24 -11.19
C GLU A 143 -4.67 8.84 -10.59
N GLU A 144 -5.43 7.96 -11.24
CA GLU A 144 -5.66 6.58 -10.80
C GLU A 144 -5.50 5.61 -11.97
N TYR A 145 -4.74 4.53 -11.76
CA TYR A 145 -4.55 3.49 -12.75
C TYR A 145 -4.47 2.11 -12.12
N ARG A 146 -5.32 1.19 -12.58
CA ARG A 146 -5.40 -0.21 -12.13
C ARG A 146 -5.39 -0.36 -10.60
N GLY A 147 -6.08 0.53 -9.88
CA GLY A 147 -6.24 0.48 -8.42
C GLY A 147 -5.06 1.03 -7.62
N PHE A 148 -4.18 1.79 -8.27
CA PHE A 148 -3.18 2.65 -7.65
C PHE A 148 -3.47 4.10 -8.00
N PHE A 149 -3.07 5.03 -7.13
CA PHE A 149 -3.22 6.47 -7.41
C PHE A 149 -1.91 7.25 -7.20
N ILE A 150 -1.75 8.34 -7.93
CA ILE A 150 -0.64 9.27 -7.75
C ILE A 150 -0.79 9.93 -6.38
N GLY A 151 0.30 9.95 -5.60
CA GLY A 151 0.29 10.37 -4.20
C GLY A 151 0.03 9.24 -3.20
N GLU A 152 -0.25 8.01 -3.65
CA GLU A 152 -0.42 6.86 -2.77
C GLU A 152 0.89 6.56 -2.01
N ARG A 153 0.77 6.31 -0.70
CA ARG A 153 1.90 5.88 0.12
C ARG A 153 2.01 4.36 0.06
N VAL A 154 3.22 3.87 -0.20
CA VAL A 154 3.54 2.44 -0.26
C VAL A 154 4.71 2.13 0.67
N THR A 155 4.72 0.92 1.21
CA THR A 155 5.87 0.37 1.94
C THR A 155 6.46 -0.81 1.18
N PHE A 156 7.78 -0.90 1.17
CA PHE A 156 8.50 -1.87 0.37
C PHE A 156 9.82 -2.26 1.06
N ALA A 157 10.29 -3.48 0.78
CA ALA A 157 11.60 -3.94 1.19
C ALA A 157 12.62 -3.63 0.11
N ARG A 158 13.91 -3.65 0.47
CA ARG A 158 15.02 -3.52 -0.49
C ARG A 158 14.88 -4.53 -1.64
N SER A 159 14.48 -5.77 -1.33
CA SER A 159 14.30 -6.81 -2.32
C SER A 159 13.10 -6.61 -3.25
N ASN A 160 12.28 -5.58 -3.08
CA ASN A 160 11.17 -5.29 -4.00
C ASN A 160 11.55 -4.29 -5.11
N VAL A 161 12.71 -3.65 -4.97
CA VAL A 161 13.13 -2.60 -5.91
C VAL A 161 13.57 -3.26 -7.22
N ILE A 162 13.04 -2.80 -8.34
CA ILE A 162 13.49 -3.20 -9.68
C ILE A 162 14.64 -2.30 -10.12
N HIS A 163 14.47 -1.01 -9.84
CA HIS A 163 15.39 0.04 -10.24
C HIS A 163 15.43 1.10 -9.15
N LEU A 164 16.64 1.58 -8.83
CA LEU A 164 16.90 2.67 -7.89
C LEU A 164 17.66 3.80 -8.60
N GLU A 165 17.03 4.97 -8.71
CA GLU A 165 17.72 6.22 -9.05
C GLU A 165 18.10 6.94 -7.76
N GLN A 166 19.41 7.01 -7.49
CA GLN A 166 19.95 7.70 -6.33
C GLN A 166 19.98 9.20 -6.59
N ARG A 167 19.30 9.98 -5.75
CA ARG A 167 19.37 11.44 -5.84
C ARG A 167 20.30 11.99 -4.78
N ALA A 168 21.14 12.94 -5.18
CA ALA A 168 21.94 13.70 -4.24
C ALA A 168 21.01 14.39 -3.21
N PRO A 169 21.30 14.30 -1.90
CA PRO A 169 20.51 14.98 -0.90
C PRO A 169 20.52 16.48 -1.22
N ARG A 170 19.33 17.08 -1.32
CA ARG A 170 19.20 18.54 -1.37
C ARG A 170 19.71 19.07 -0.02
N ARG A 171 20.89 19.69 -0.05
CA ARG A 171 21.48 20.41 1.09
C ARG A 171 20.59 21.55 1.55
#